data_AF-A0A1B4G154-F1
#
_entry.id   AF-A0A1B4G154-F1
#
_cell.length_a   1.000
_cell.length_b   1.000
_cell.length_c   1.000
_cell.angle_alpha   90.00
_cell.angle_beta   90.00
_cell.angle_gamma   90.00
#
_symmetry.space_group_name_H-M   'P 1'
#
loop_
_entity.id
_entity.type
_entity.pdbx_description
1 polymer ?
#
loop_
_entity_poly.entity_id
_entity_poly.type
_entity_poly.pdbx_seq_one_letter_code
_entity_poly.pdbx_strand_id
1 'polypeptide(L)'
;MIEREITDLFGEKIVERISEARPGRKPTQPKGYAALPGTGPAGETCKTCAHRRSTGNSHARVYWKCGLMQHHWTGGPGTDIRMRSPACRQWAREES
;
A
#
# COMPACT_ATOMS: atom_id res chain seq x y z
N MET A 1 -8.35 -17.92 23.43
CA MET A 1 -7.10 -18.69 23.44
C MET A 1 -7.51 -20.11 23.10
N ILE A 2 -7.02 -20.68 22.00
CA ILE A 2 -7.42 -22.05 21.61
C ILE A 2 -6.32 -22.99 22.07
N GLU A 3 -6.66 -23.94 22.93
CA GLU A 3 -5.78 -25.04 23.30
C GLU A 3 -6.00 -26.17 22.31
N ARG A 4 -4.95 -26.51 21.55
CA ARG A 4 -4.98 -27.65 20.63
C ARG A 4 -4.06 -28.72 21.18
N GLU A 5 -4.63 -29.90 21.46
CA GLU A 5 -3.85 -31.08 21.75
C GLU A 5 -3.33 -31.67 20.42
N ILE A 6 -2.01 -31.76 20.29
CA ILE A 6 -1.35 -32.35 19.12
C ILE A 6 -0.41 -33.43 19.64
N THR A 7 -0.48 -34.62 19.05
CA THR A 7 0.51 -35.67 19.28
C THR A 7 1.75 -35.36 18.43
N ASP A 8 2.92 -35.28 19.05
CA ASP A 8 4.17 -35.04 18.35
C ASP A 8 4.66 -36.28 17.58
N LEU A 9 5.80 -36.15 16.88
CA LEU A 9 6.39 -37.24 16.11
C LEU A 9 6.87 -38.44 16.96
N PHE A 10 6.97 -38.27 18.28
CA PHE A 10 7.42 -39.30 19.22
C PHE A 10 6.27 -39.88 20.06
N GLY A 11 5.03 -39.45 19.79
CA GLY A 11 3.84 -39.95 20.47
C GLY A 11 3.49 -39.22 21.77
N GLU A 12 4.22 -38.17 22.13
CA GLU A 12 3.91 -37.34 23.30
C GLU A 12 2.81 -36.32 22.96
N LYS A 13 1.90 -36.10 23.91
CA LYS A 13 0.80 -35.14 23.73
C LYS A 13 1.25 -33.76 24.18
N ILE A 14 1.37 -32.83 23.23
CA ILE A 14 1.73 -31.44 23.49
C ILE A 14 0.46 -30.58 23.43
N VAL A 15 0.25 -29.77 24.47
CA VAL A 15 -0.83 -28.78 24.51
C VAL A 15 -0.29 -27.46 23.96
N GLU A 16 -0.58 -27.17 22.69
CA GLU A 16 -0.16 -25.90 22.07
C GLU A 16 -1.21 -24.81 22.38
N ARG A 17 -0.78 -23.76 23.09
CA ARG A 17 -1.61 -22.58 23.34
C ARG A 17 -1.51 -21.63 22.17
N ILE A 18 -2.45 -21.75 21.24
CA ILE A 18 -2.48 -20.93 20.03
C ILE A 18 -3.29 -19.66 20.34
N SER A 19 -2.65 -18.49 20.18
CA SER A 19 -3.38 -17.22 20.15
C SER A 19 -4.25 -17.18 18.89
N GLU A 20 -5.55 -16.93 19.05
CA GLU A 20 -6.61 -16.99 18.01
C GLU A 20 -6.40 -16.17 16.75
N ALA A 21 -5.38 -15.31 16.72
CA ALA A 21 -4.90 -14.72 15.50
C ALA A 21 -3.40 -14.50 15.65
N ARG A 22 -2.61 -14.94 14.66
CA ARG A 22 -1.44 -14.11 14.31
C ARG A 22 -2.04 -12.73 14.05
N PRO A 23 -1.71 -11.67 14.81
CA PRO A 23 -2.29 -10.37 14.56
C PRO A 23 -1.99 -10.02 13.10
N GLY A 24 -3.03 -10.09 12.27
CA GLY A 24 -2.92 -9.83 10.85
C GLY A 24 -2.24 -8.47 10.70
N ARG A 25 -1.24 -8.40 9.82
CA ARG A 25 -0.52 -7.15 9.57
C ARG A 25 -1.55 -6.03 9.43
N LYS A 26 -1.44 -5.00 10.29
CA LYS A 26 -2.32 -3.83 10.24
C LYS A 26 -2.41 -3.35 8.79
N PRO A 27 -3.60 -3.05 8.26
CA PRO A 27 -3.74 -2.58 6.90
C PRO A 27 -2.82 -1.36 6.72
N THR A 28 -1.93 -1.45 5.74
CA THR A 28 -0.95 -0.39 5.51
C THR A 28 -1.71 0.87 5.10
N GLN A 29 -1.58 1.94 5.88
CA GLN A 29 -2.17 3.21 5.51
C GLN A 29 -1.45 3.75 4.26
N PRO A 30 -2.17 4.10 3.19
CA PRO A 30 -1.57 4.61 1.97
C PRO A 30 -1.11 6.06 2.18
N LYS A 31 0.15 6.22 2.59
CA LYS A 31 0.84 7.50 2.78
C LYS A 31 1.64 7.91 1.53
N GLY A 32 1.28 7.39 0.36
CA GLY A 32 1.98 7.63 -0.91
C GLY A 32 1.70 8.98 -1.58
N TYR A 33 0.75 9.76 -1.06
CA TYR A 33 0.39 11.06 -1.63
C TYR A 33 1.27 12.18 -1.05
N ALA A 34 1.76 13.08 -1.91
CA ALA A 34 2.53 14.25 -1.49
C ALA A 34 1.72 15.24 -0.62
N ALA A 35 0.40 15.24 -0.79
CA ALA A 35 -0.54 16.00 0.02
C ALA A 35 -1.90 15.29 0.03
N LEU A 36 -2.81 15.73 0.92
CA LEU A 36 -4.13 15.15 1.06
C LEU A 36 -4.89 15.20 -0.29
N PRO A 37 -5.38 14.07 -0.84
CA PRO A 37 -6.21 14.06 -2.04
C PRO A 37 -7.47 14.90 -1.86
N GLY A 38 -7.87 15.67 -2.87
CA GLY A 38 -9.04 16.55 -2.79
C GLY A 38 -8.73 17.99 -2.40
N THR A 39 -7.44 18.30 -2.15
CA THR A 39 -6.97 19.67 -1.90
C THR A 39 -6.51 20.41 -3.16
N GLY A 40 -6.51 19.73 -4.31
CA GLY A 40 -6.14 20.29 -5.60
C GLY A 40 -7.32 20.84 -6.40
N PRO A 41 -7.08 21.23 -7.67
CA PRO A 41 -8.13 21.77 -8.54
C PRO A 41 -9.29 20.78 -8.74
N ALA A 42 -10.52 21.32 -8.73
CA ALA A 42 -11.73 20.54 -8.87
C ALA A 42 -11.79 19.88 -10.26
N GLY A 43 -12.13 18.59 -10.29
CA GLY A 43 -12.23 17.80 -11.52
C GLY A 43 -10.92 17.16 -12.00
N GLU A 44 -9.78 17.57 -11.46
CA GLU A 44 -8.48 16.97 -11.79
C GLU A 44 -8.16 15.79 -10.87
N THR A 45 -7.36 14.84 -11.37
CA THR A 45 -7.03 13.60 -10.64
C THR A 45 -5.54 13.32 -10.69
N CYS A 46 -5.06 12.38 -9.85
CA CYS A 46 -3.67 11.92 -9.94
C CYS A 46 -3.32 11.36 -11.34
N LYS A 47 -4.32 10.93 -12.12
CA LYS A 47 -4.12 10.48 -13.50
C LYS A 47 -3.61 11.60 -14.41
N THR A 48 -4.04 12.84 -14.23
CA THR A 48 -3.67 14.00 -15.08
C THR A 48 -2.42 14.74 -14.57
N CYS A 49 -1.82 14.25 -13.48
CA CYS A 49 -0.68 14.90 -12.85
C CYS A 49 0.65 14.56 -13.57
N ALA A 50 1.49 15.58 -13.80
CA ALA A 50 2.84 15.44 -14.35
C ALA A 50 3.77 14.58 -13.46
N HIS A 51 3.48 14.48 -12.16
CA HIS A 51 4.27 13.72 -11.20
C HIS A 51 3.88 12.25 -11.10
N ARG A 52 2.97 11.74 -11.94
CA ARG A 52 2.63 10.31 -11.93
C ARG A 52 3.84 9.46 -12.36
N ARG A 53 4.12 8.38 -11.64
CA ARG A 53 5.21 7.44 -11.99
C ARG A 53 4.70 6.01 -11.88
N SER A 54 5.05 5.18 -12.86
CA SER A 54 4.84 3.74 -12.82
C SER A 54 6.11 3.06 -12.30
N THR A 55 5.96 2.11 -11.38
CA THR A 55 7.07 1.29 -10.86
C THR A 55 6.99 -0.17 -11.31
N GLY A 56 6.11 -0.49 -12.27
CA GLY A 56 6.03 -1.83 -12.87
C GLY A 56 6.90 -1.95 -14.12
N ASN A 57 7.48 -3.13 -14.31
CA ASN A 57 8.15 -3.60 -15.52
C ASN A 57 7.17 -4.33 -16.45
N SER A 58 7.54 -4.54 -17.72
CA SER A 58 6.66 -5.06 -18.79
C SER A 58 5.97 -6.39 -18.50
N HIS A 59 6.51 -7.17 -17.55
CA HIS A 59 6.01 -8.49 -17.16
C HIS A 59 5.30 -8.50 -15.79
N ALA A 60 5.24 -7.36 -15.09
CA ALA A 60 4.66 -7.28 -13.76
C ALA A 60 3.47 -6.32 -13.71
N ARG A 61 2.70 -6.41 -12.63
CA ARG A 61 1.61 -5.47 -12.37
C ARG A 61 2.15 -4.05 -12.25
N VAL A 62 1.52 -3.11 -12.94
CA VAL A 62 1.86 -1.69 -12.84
C VAL A 62 1.28 -1.11 -11.56
N TYR A 63 2.19 -0.64 -10.69
CA TYR A 63 1.86 0.15 -9.52
C TYR A 63 2.16 1.61 -9.79
N TRP A 64 1.23 2.48 -9.37
CA TRP A 64 1.36 3.91 -9.54
C TRP A 64 1.82 4.54 -8.23
N LYS A 65 2.84 5.39 -8.32
CA LYS A 65 3.40 6.13 -7.19
C LYS A 65 3.53 7.61 -7.53
N CYS A 66 3.51 8.45 -6.51
CA CYS A 66 3.72 9.89 -6.68
C CYS A 66 5.22 10.21 -6.78
N GLY A 67 5.63 10.85 -7.86
CA GLY A 67 7.02 11.22 -8.13
C GLY A 67 7.62 12.18 -7.10
N LEU A 68 6.80 13.04 -6.49
CA LEU A 68 7.26 13.93 -5.40
C LEU A 68 7.64 13.15 -4.13
N MET A 69 7.09 11.95 -3.96
CA MET A 69 7.34 11.06 -2.81
C MET A 69 8.44 10.02 -3.10
N GLN A 70 9.20 10.16 -4.19
CA GLN A 70 10.25 9.20 -4.57
C GLN A 70 11.22 8.87 -3.43
N HIS A 71 11.63 9.89 -2.66
CA HIS A 71 12.51 9.75 -1.50
C HIS A 71 11.93 8.87 -0.37
N HIS A 72 10.62 8.66 -0.34
CA HIS A 72 9.91 7.90 0.69
C HIS A 72 9.46 6.51 0.19
N TRP A 73 9.80 6.09 -1.03
CA TRP A 73 9.35 4.81 -1.56
C TRP A 73 10.04 3.62 -0.88
N THR A 74 9.29 2.84 -0.11
CA THR A 74 9.77 1.66 0.61
C THR A 74 9.57 0.33 -0.13
N GLY A 75 9.22 0.36 -1.42
CA GLY A 75 8.92 -0.84 -2.21
C GLY A 75 7.61 -1.56 -1.84
N GLY A 76 6.93 -1.13 -0.77
CA GLY A 76 5.66 -1.70 -0.31
C GLY A 76 4.41 -0.95 -0.82
N PRO A 77 3.21 -1.50 -0.56
CA PRO A 77 1.93 -0.91 -0.99
C PRO A 77 1.56 0.37 -0.24
N GLY A 78 2.24 0.69 0.86
CA GLY A 78 1.99 1.91 1.63
C GLY A 78 2.29 3.20 0.88
N THR A 79 3.08 3.12 -0.20
CA THR A 79 3.43 4.28 -1.05
C THR A 79 2.70 4.29 -2.39
N ASP A 80 1.78 3.34 -2.61
CA ASP A 80 0.98 3.29 -3.83
C ASP A 80 -0.13 4.34 -3.78
N ILE A 81 -0.38 4.96 -4.93
CA ILE A 81 -1.46 5.92 -5.15
C ILE A 81 -2.49 5.33 -6.11
N ARG A 82 -3.75 5.76 -5.97
CA ARG A 82 -4.80 5.42 -6.94
C ARG A 82 -4.91 6.55 -7.95
N MET A 83 -4.92 6.22 -9.24
CA MET A 83 -5.06 7.21 -10.33
C MET A 83 -6.43 7.90 -10.33
N ARG A 84 -7.46 7.26 -9.78
CA ARG A 84 -8.79 7.84 -9.59
C ARG A 84 -8.88 8.79 -8.40
N SER A 85 -7.82 8.87 -7.59
CA SER A 85 -7.82 9.80 -6.45
C SER A 85 -7.87 11.24 -6.95
N PRO A 86 -8.61 12.11 -6.25
CA PRO A 86 -8.67 13.53 -6.59
C PRO A 86 -7.28 14.17 -6.46
N ALA A 87 -7.04 15.20 -7.27
CA ALA A 87 -5.79 15.94 -7.25
C ALA A 87 -5.48 16.49 -5.84
N CYS A 88 -4.19 16.54 -5.51
CA CYS A 88 -3.70 17.16 -4.29
C CYS A 88 -3.19 18.57 -4.59
N ARG A 89 -2.93 19.40 -3.57
CA ARG A 89 -2.40 20.76 -3.73
C ARG A 89 -1.09 20.87 -4.53
N GLN A 90 -0.31 19.79 -4.59
CA GLN A 90 0.95 19.71 -5.35
C GLN A 90 0.75 19.16 -6.77
N TRP A 91 -0.49 19.20 -7.27
CA TRP A 91 -0.78 18.78 -8.63
C TRP A 91 -0.22 19.79 -9.62
N ALA A 92 0.44 19.28 -10.65
CA ALA A 92 0.89 20.04 -11.80
C ALA A 92 0.32 19.39 -13.06
N ARG A 93 -0.16 20.22 -13.98
CA ARG A 93 -0.61 19.77 -15.28
C ARG A 93 0.58 19.19 -16.05
N GLU A 94 0.38 18.03 -16.65
CA GLU A 94 1.33 17.50 -17.63
C GLU A 94 1.23 18.40 -18.87
N GLU A 95 2.20 19.30 -19.04
CA GLU A 95 2.39 20.03 -20.30
C GLU A 95 2.92 19.02 -21.32
N SER A 96 2.09 18.72 -22.33
CA SER A 96 2.42 17.81 -23.43
C SER A 96 3.03 18.54 -24.61
#